data_AF-A0A0N1JXS8-F1
#
_entry.id   AF-A0A0N1JXS8-F1
#
_cell.length_a   1.000
_cell.length_b   1.000
_cell.length_c   1.000
_cell.angle_alpha   90.00
_cell.angle_beta   90.00
_cell.angle_gamma   90.00
#
_symmetry.space_group_name_H-M   'P 1'
#
loop_
_entity.id
_entity.type
_entity.pdbx_description
1 polymer ?
#
loop_
_entity_poly.entity_id
_entity_poly.type
_entity_poly.pdbx_seq_one_letter_code
_entity_poly.pdbx_strand_id
1 'polypeptide(L)'
;MSIGRVDRRSTHIVYEGENMPDRTSPHSERELAWNTHVVVATRTPFVAILPGQDPDCRIAEAVYDSSAVHHALRKLAAGIAPDSRLVLTLLPAMVAAGNLMSLRSSWIHHCNTRFRLDAAAEDTNSEMSRQYVTPDTVRAWSHFTAGRAAYDETTAAVREFQPVLAQFCGVSAGTPGGPGRSGLRVVSRIREAS
;
A
#
# COMPACT_ATOMS: atom_id res chain seq x y z
N MET A 1 -62.53 47.68 5.12
CA MET A 1 -61.52 46.83 4.45
C MET A 1 -60.51 46.40 5.49
N SER A 2 -60.54 45.11 5.85
CA SER A 2 -59.80 44.57 7.00
C SER A 2 -58.35 44.24 6.64
N ILE A 3 -57.47 44.56 7.59
CA ILE A 3 -56.03 44.35 7.58
C ILE A 3 -55.74 42.85 7.71
N GLY A 4 -55.01 42.29 6.73
CA GLY A 4 -54.49 40.92 6.75
C GLY A 4 -53.08 40.88 7.33
N ARG A 5 -52.98 40.33 8.53
CA ARG A 5 -51.79 40.09 9.36
C ARG A 5 -50.83 39.12 8.65
N VAL A 6 -49.56 39.50 8.47
CA VAL A 6 -48.49 38.57 8.05
C VAL A 6 -48.02 37.79 9.27
N ASP A 7 -48.36 36.51 9.32
CA ASP A 7 -47.95 35.58 10.38
C ASP A 7 -46.50 35.13 10.15
N ARG A 8 -45.60 35.50 11.07
CA ARG A 8 -44.21 35.01 11.17
C ARG A 8 -44.22 33.62 11.83
N ARG A 9 -44.68 32.60 11.10
CA ARG A 9 -44.47 31.21 11.52
C ARG A 9 -43.13 30.69 11.01
N SER A 10 -42.17 30.74 11.93
CA SER A 10 -41.15 29.73 12.19
C SER A 10 -40.93 28.70 11.07
N THR A 11 -39.97 28.98 10.20
CA THR A 11 -39.35 27.94 9.37
C THR A 11 -38.42 27.15 10.28
N HIS A 12 -38.97 26.16 10.99
CA HIS A 12 -38.15 25.09 11.57
C HIS A 12 -37.56 24.30 10.40
N ILE A 13 -36.33 24.62 10.03
CA ILE A 13 -35.50 23.71 9.25
C ILE A 13 -35.17 22.56 10.19
N VAL A 14 -35.99 21.51 10.10
CA VAL A 14 -35.62 20.20 10.63
C VAL A 14 -34.47 19.74 9.75
N TYR A 15 -33.25 19.83 10.29
CA TYR A 15 -32.17 19.02 9.77
C TYR A 15 -32.54 17.59 10.12
N GLU A 16 -33.21 16.90 9.20
CA GLU A 16 -33.20 15.45 9.19
C GLU A 16 -31.73 15.05 9.21
N GLY A 17 -31.32 14.42 10.31
CA GLY A 17 -29.99 13.88 10.47
C GLY A 17 -29.77 12.86 9.36
N GLU A 18 -29.21 13.32 8.25
CA GLU A 18 -28.51 12.45 7.32
C GLU A 18 -27.57 11.61 8.17
N ASN A 19 -27.76 10.29 8.08
CA ASN A 19 -26.88 9.27 8.61
C ASN A 19 -25.42 9.67 8.34
N MET A 20 -24.81 10.32 9.32
CA MET A 20 -23.37 10.47 9.37
C MET A 20 -22.86 9.03 9.39
N PRO A 21 -22.07 8.59 8.39
CA PRO A 21 -21.63 7.21 8.32
C PRO A 21 -21.02 6.85 9.67
N ASP A 22 -21.61 5.81 10.26
CA ASP A 22 -21.24 5.24 11.53
C ASP A 22 -19.70 5.14 11.56
N ARG A 23 -19.10 5.70 12.61
CA ARG A 23 -17.65 5.69 12.80
C ARG A 23 -17.17 4.27 12.52
N THR A 24 -16.27 4.10 11.55
CA THR A 24 -15.71 2.79 11.22
C THR A 24 -15.28 2.13 12.52
N SER A 25 -15.90 0.99 12.85
CA SER A 25 -15.60 0.31 14.10
C SER A 25 -14.08 0.03 14.18
N PRO A 26 -13.46 0.04 15.37
CA PRO A 26 -12.03 -0.27 15.51
C PRO A 26 -11.64 -1.62 14.89
N HIS A 27 -12.59 -2.54 14.75
CA HIS A 27 -12.40 -3.81 14.04
C HIS A 27 -12.22 -3.60 12.53
N SER A 28 -13.09 -2.80 11.90
CA SER A 28 -13.01 -2.50 10.47
C SER A 28 -11.75 -1.74 10.08
N GLU A 29 -11.27 -0.81 10.92
CA GLU A 29 -10.00 -0.12 10.68
C GLU A 29 -8.80 -1.08 10.68
N ARG A 30 -8.79 -2.03 11.63
CA ARG A 30 -7.75 -3.05 11.73
C ARG A 30 -7.77 -4.02 10.57
N GLU A 31 -8.95 -4.41 10.09
CA GLU A 31 -9.08 -5.24 8.90
C GLU A 31 -8.52 -4.53 7.65
N LEU A 32 -8.85 -3.25 7.46
CA LEU A 32 -8.29 -2.44 6.38
C LEU A 32 -6.77 -2.29 6.50
N ALA A 33 -6.27 -2.05 7.70
CA ALA A 33 -4.84 -1.94 7.97
C ALA A 33 -4.11 -3.26 7.68
N TRP A 34 -4.69 -4.39 8.09
CA TRP A 34 -4.17 -5.72 7.81
C TRP A 34 -4.12 -6.01 6.31
N ASN A 35 -5.22 -5.76 5.60
CA ASN A 35 -5.28 -5.95 4.15
C ASN A 35 -4.24 -5.08 3.43
N THR A 36 -4.07 -3.83 3.86
CA THR A 36 -3.04 -2.93 3.34
C THR A 36 -1.64 -3.46 3.62
N HIS A 37 -1.41 -3.98 4.83
CA HIS A 37 -0.13 -4.56 5.21
C HIS A 37 0.22 -5.75 4.32
N VAL A 38 -0.74 -6.66 4.08
CA VAL A 38 -0.55 -7.81 3.19
C VAL A 38 -0.24 -7.35 1.77
N VAL A 39 -0.98 -6.38 1.21
CA VAL A 39 -0.70 -5.87 -0.14
C VAL A 39 0.70 -5.27 -0.23
N VAL A 40 1.07 -4.41 0.72
CA VAL A 40 2.39 -3.76 0.74
C VAL A 40 3.54 -4.76 0.97
N ALA A 41 3.32 -5.79 1.79
CA ALA A 41 4.33 -6.80 2.10
C ALA A 41 4.52 -7.84 0.98
N THR A 42 3.46 -8.12 0.21
CA THR A 42 3.48 -9.12 -0.87
C THR A 42 3.82 -8.54 -2.23
N ARG A 43 3.79 -7.22 -2.38
CA ARG A 43 4.10 -6.52 -3.62
C ARG A 43 5.49 -5.89 -3.51
N THR A 44 6.42 -6.41 -4.30
CA THR A 44 7.80 -5.94 -4.39
C THR A 44 7.86 -4.52 -4.97
N PRO A 45 8.93 -3.75 -4.68
CA PRO A 45 10.23 -4.16 -4.14
C PRO A 45 10.53 -3.58 -2.76
N PHE A 46 9.50 -3.28 -1.96
CA PHE A 46 9.66 -2.61 -0.67
C PHE A 46 10.27 -3.51 0.43
N VAL A 47 10.51 -4.79 0.12
CA VAL A 47 11.09 -5.80 1.02
C VAL A 47 12.53 -6.14 0.59
N ALA A 48 13.30 -6.72 1.52
CA ALA A 48 14.75 -6.93 1.50
C ALA A 48 15.42 -7.24 0.13
N ILE A 49 16.67 -6.78 0.00
CA ILE A 49 17.48 -6.98 -1.21
C ILE A 49 17.90 -8.46 -1.31
N LEU A 50 17.46 -9.14 -2.37
CA LEU A 50 18.00 -10.47 -2.68
C LEU A 50 19.43 -10.27 -3.22
N PRO A 51 20.44 -11.00 -2.69
CA PRO A 51 21.81 -10.90 -3.18
C PRO A 51 21.88 -11.22 -4.68
N GLY A 52 22.54 -10.34 -5.45
CA GLY A 52 22.79 -10.56 -6.88
C GLY A 52 21.68 -10.12 -7.83
N GLN A 53 20.56 -9.57 -7.35
CA GLN A 53 19.55 -8.97 -8.24
C GLN A 53 19.92 -7.53 -8.60
N ASP A 54 19.89 -7.20 -9.89
CA ASP A 54 20.10 -5.83 -10.37
C ASP A 54 18.98 -4.91 -9.83
N PRO A 55 19.32 -3.76 -9.21
CA PRO A 55 18.34 -2.85 -8.63
C PRO A 55 17.42 -2.19 -9.66
N ASP A 56 17.74 -2.21 -10.95
CA ASP A 56 16.88 -1.68 -12.01
C ASP A 56 15.67 -2.56 -12.29
N CYS A 57 15.78 -3.89 -12.16
CA CYS A 57 14.63 -4.80 -12.32
C CYS A 57 13.49 -4.45 -11.35
N ARG A 58 13.85 -3.92 -10.16
CA ARG A 58 12.89 -3.52 -9.13
C ARG A 58 12.02 -2.35 -9.57
N ILE A 59 12.53 -1.45 -10.42
CA ILE A 59 11.71 -0.34 -10.91
C ILE A 59 10.54 -0.87 -11.72
N ALA A 60 10.78 -1.84 -12.60
CA ALA A 60 9.72 -2.44 -13.40
C ALA A 60 8.64 -3.08 -12.53
N GLU A 61 9.06 -3.93 -11.58
CA GLU A 61 8.14 -4.54 -10.62
C GLU A 61 7.36 -3.49 -9.82
N ALA A 62 8.03 -2.45 -9.32
CA ALA A 62 7.40 -1.38 -8.53
C ALA A 62 6.38 -0.58 -9.35
N VAL A 63 6.76 -0.15 -10.56
CA VAL A 63 5.86 0.57 -11.48
C VAL A 63 4.67 -0.32 -11.83
N TYR A 64 4.89 -1.62 -12.00
CA TYR A 64 3.82 -2.56 -12.21
C TYR A 64 2.87 -2.62 -10.99
N ASP A 65 3.37 -2.98 -9.82
CA ASP A 65 2.54 -3.21 -8.64
C ASP A 65 1.97 -1.93 -8.01
N SER A 66 2.47 -0.76 -8.41
CA SER A 66 2.07 0.56 -7.91
C SER A 66 0.56 0.78 -7.84
N SER A 67 -0.21 0.31 -8.83
CA SER A 67 -1.67 0.47 -8.85
C SER A 67 -2.35 -0.26 -7.69
N ALA A 68 -1.91 -1.48 -7.38
CA ALA A 68 -2.48 -2.26 -6.28
C ALA A 68 -2.12 -1.64 -4.92
N VAL A 69 -0.86 -1.20 -4.79
CA VAL A 69 -0.34 -0.53 -3.58
C VAL A 69 -1.08 0.79 -3.35
N HIS A 70 -1.16 1.67 -4.35
CA HIS A 70 -1.85 2.94 -4.25
C HIS A 70 -3.34 2.76 -3.89
N HIS A 71 -4.02 1.78 -4.50
CA HIS A 71 -5.42 1.48 -4.17
C HIS A 71 -5.62 1.02 -2.73
N ALA A 72 -4.72 0.17 -2.22
CA ALA A 72 -4.74 -0.27 -0.83
C ALA A 72 -4.54 0.89 0.15
N LEU A 73 -3.54 1.75 -0.10
CA LEU A 73 -3.26 2.93 0.72
C LEU A 73 -4.45 3.92 0.70
N ARG A 74 -5.06 4.15 -0.47
CA ARG A 74 -6.23 5.01 -0.61
C ARG A 74 -7.46 4.46 0.13
N LYS A 75 -7.69 3.15 0.06
CA LYS A 75 -8.76 2.48 0.81
C LYS A 75 -8.56 2.61 2.32
N LEU A 76 -7.33 2.42 2.78
CA LEU A 76 -7.00 2.62 4.18
C LEU A 76 -7.26 4.07 4.62
N ALA A 77 -6.79 5.05 3.84
CA ALA A 77 -6.97 6.46 4.14
C ALA A 77 -8.44 6.86 4.23
N ALA A 78 -9.31 6.26 3.42
CA ALA A 78 -10.75 6.50 3.45
C ALA A 78 -11.47 5.81 4.62
N GLY A 79 -10.87 4.80 5.23
CA GLY A 79 -11.52 3.98 6.27
C GLY A 79 -10.98 4.17 7.69
N ILE A 80 -9.87 4.88 7.88
CA ILE A 80 -9.32 5.20 9.21
C ILE A 80 -9.82 6.56 9.71
N ALA A 81 -9.92 6.70 11.03
CA ALA A 81 -10.17 7.99 11.66
C ALA A 81 -9.12 9.05 11.24
N PRO A 82 -9.53 10.28 10.92
CA PRO A 82 -8.64 11.33 10.40
C PRO A 82 -7.60 11.82 11.42
N ASP A 83 -7.83 11.59 12.71
CA ASP A 83 -6.93 11.89 13.83
C ASP A 83 -6.00 10.72 14.19
N SER A 84 -6.10 9.60 13.47
CA SER A 84 -5.22 8.46 13.66
C SER A 84 -3.76 8.82 13.36
N ARG A 85 -2.84 8.37 14.23
CA ARG A 85 -1.39 8.54 14.02
C ARG A 85 -0.88 7.92 12.72
N LEU A 86 -1.63 6.95 12.15
CA LEU A 86 -1.32 6.36 10.85
C LEU A 86 -1.35 7.38 9.71
N VAL A 87 -2.23 8.39 9.79
CA VAL A 87 -2.45 9.35 8.69
C VAL A 87 -1.15 10.09 8.32
N LEU A 88 -0.30 10.39 9.32
CA LEU A 88 0.95 11.14 9.13
C LEU A 88 1.94 10.42 8.20
N THR A 89 2.01 9.09 8.26
CA THR A 89 2.91 8.30 7.40
C THR A 89 2.19 7.67 6.21
N LEU A 90 0.87 7.48 6.30
CA LEU A 90 0.04 6.98 5.21
C LEU A 90 -0.05 7.96 4.03
N LEU A 91 -0.26 9.25 4.30
CA LEU A 91 -0.42 10.23 3.22
C LEU A 91 0.83 10.37 2.33
N PRO A 92 2.06 10.51 2.87
CA PRO A 92 3.27 10.50 2.05
C PRO A 92 3.42 9.21 1.23
N ALA A 93 3.18 8.05 1.84
CA ALA A 93 3.26 6.76 1.14
C ALA A 93 2.24 6.67 -0.01
N MET A 94 1.01 7.15 0.22
CA MET A 94 -0.04 7.18 -0.80
C MET A 94 0.33 8.12 -1.96
N VAL A 95 0.83 9.31 -1.67
CA VAL A 95 1.26 10.27 -2.70
C VAL A 95 2.41 9.70 -3.54
N ALA A 96 3.44 9.16 -2.89
CA ALA A 96 4.58 8.57 -3.59
C ALA A 96 4.16 7.38 -4.48
N ALA A 97 3.32 6.47 -3.95
CA ALA A 97 2.75 5.38 -4.74
C ALA A 97 1.88 5.87 -5.90
N GLY A 98 1.18 7.00 -5.74
CA GLY A 98 0.43 7.65 -6.81
C GLY A 98 1.32 8.20 -7.92
N ASN A 99 2.45 8.82 -7.57
CA ASN A 99 3.45 9.28 -8.54
C ASN A 99 4.00 8.10 -9.35
N LEU A 100 4.33 7.00 -8.69
CA LEU A 100 4.79 5.78 -9.34
C LEU A 100 3.71 5.16 -10.24
N MET A 101 2.45 5.14 -9.78
CA MET A 101 1.30 4.67 -10.55
C MET A 101 1.07 5.48 -11.82
N SER A 102 1.33 6.79 -11.80
CA SER A 102 1.18 7.66 -12.99
C SER A 102 2.08 7.22 -14.16
N LEU A 103 3.18 6.51 -13.88
CA LEU A 103 4.11 6.01 -14.89
C LEU A 103 3.68 4.67 -15.49
N ARG A 104 2.77 3.93 -14.84
CA ARG A 104 2.38 2.55 -15.20
C ARG A 104 1.90 2.43 -16.65
N SER A 105 1.08 3.36 -17.14
CA SER A 105 0.58 3.29 -18.52
C SER A 105 1.71 3.40 -19.55
N SER A 106 2.68 4.28 -19.31
CA SER A 106 3.85 4.41 -20.20
C SER A 106 4.77 3.19 -20.13
N TRP A 107 4.89 2.56 -18.96
CA TRP A 107 5.62 1.31 -18.78
C TRP A 107 4.97 0.15 -19.54
N ILE A 108 3.65 -0.03 -19.38
CA ILE A 108 2.88 -1.06 -20.10
C ILE A 108 3.02 -0.87 -21.61
N HIS A 109 2.92 0.37 -22.10
CA HIS A 109 3.12 0.67 -23.52
C HIS A 109 4.52 0.26 -23.99
N HIS A 110 5.57 0.63 -23.27
CA HIS A 110 6.96 0.24 -23.56
C HIS A 110 7.13 -1.28 -23.65
N CYS A 111 6.63 -2.02 -22.66
CA CYS A 111 6.68 -3.48 -22.66
C CYS A 111 5.89 -4.10 -23.82
N ASN A 112 4.68 -3.63 -24.08
CA ASN A 112 3.85 -4.14 -25.17
C ASN A 112 4.54 -3.95 -26.53
N THR A 113 5.12 -2.77 -26.77
CA THR A 113 5.88 -2.51 -28.01
C THR A 113 7.11 -3.40 -28.10
N ARG A 114 7.89 -3.54 -27.02
CA ARG A 114 9.14 -4.28 -27.03
C ARG A 114 8.97 -5.78 -27.18
N PHE A 115 7.95 -6.35 -26.53
CA PHE A 115 7.67 -7.79 -26.54
C PHE A 115 6.58 -8.19 -27.55
N ARG A 116 6.07 -7.23 -28.33
CA ARG A 116 4.98 -7.44 -29.32
C ARG A 116 3.73 -8.06 -28.69
N LEU A 117 3.38 -7.60 -27.50
CA LEU A 117 2.17 -8.04 -26.80
C LEU A 117 0.96 -7.29 -27.37
N ASP A 118 -0.20 -7.94 -27.37
CA ASP A 118 -1.47 -7.25 -27.57
C ASP A 118 -1.67 -6.24 -26.41
N ALA A 119 -2.12 -5.03 -26.75
CA ALA A 119 -2.43 -3.99 -25.79
C ALA A 119 -3.54 -4.41 -24.81
N ALA A 120 -4.46 -5.28 -25.25
CA ALA A 120 -5.54 -5.83 -24.44
C ALA A 120 -5.22 -7.19 -23.80
N ALA A 121 -4.00 -7.72 -23.97
CA ALA A 121 -3.64 -9.00 -23.36
C ALA A 121 -3.57 -8.87 -21.83
N GLU A 122 -4.39 -9.62 -21.13
CA GLU A 122 -4.43 -9.74 -19.66
C GLU A 122 -4.01 -11.15 -19.18
N ASP A 123 -3.49 -11.98 -20.09
CA ASP A 123 -3.04 -13.32 -19.75
C ASP A 123 -1.76 -13.30 -18.89
N THR A 124 -1.57 -14.33 -18.07
CA THR A 124 -0.45 -14.44 -17.14
C THR A 124 0.92 -14.25 -17.80
N ASN A 125 1.10 -14.72 -19.04
CA ASN A 125 2.39 -14.59 -19.72
C ASN A 125 2.68 -13.14 -20.13
N SER A 126 1.66 -12.43 -20.62
CA SER A 126 1.75 -11.00 -20.90
C SER A 126 2.00 -10.17 -19.64
N GLU A 127 1.31 -10.49 -18.53
CA GLU A 127 1.51 -9.85 -17.23
C GLU A 127 2.95 -10.04 -16.71
N MET A 128 3.46 -11.29 -16.76
CA MET A 128 4.84 -11.61 -16.38
C MET A 128 5.85 -10.87 -17.26
N SER A 129 5.59 -10.73 -18.56
CA SER A 129 6.46 -10.01 -19.49
C SER A 129 6.54 -8.51 -19.22
N ARG A 130 5.53 -7.94 -18.56
CA ARG A 130 5.53 -6.53 -18.14
C ARG A 130 6.14 -6.33 -16.75
N GLN A 131 6.03 -7.33 -15.89
CA GLN A 131 6.51 -7.25 -14.50
C GLN A 131 7.98 -7.67 -14.36
N TYR A 132 8.40 -8.75 -15.01
CA TYR A 132 9.71 -9.37 -14.83
C TYR A 132 10.57 -9.21 -16.08
N VAL A 133 11.22 -8.04 -16.19
CA VAL A 133 12.05 -7.68 -17.35
C VAL A 133 13.53 -7.60 -17.00
N THR A 134 14.38 -7.68 -18.02
CA THR A 134 15.83 -7.49 -17.85
C THR A 134 16.18 -6.03 -17.54
N PRO A 135 17.30 -5.77 -16.83
CA PRO A 135 17.75 -4.41 -16.53
C PRO A 135 17.87 -3.52 -17.77
N ASP A 136 18.37 -4.08 -18.87
CA ASP A 136 18.54 -3.34 -20.13
C ASP A 136 17.20 -2.92 -20.73
N THR A 137 16.15 -3.71 -20.53
CA THR A 137 14.79 -3.35 -20.95
C THR A 137 14.25 -2.20 -20.10
N VAL A 138 14.54 -2.19 -18.80
CA VAL A 138 14.16 -1.09 -17.90
C VAL A 138 14.91 0.19 -18.27
N ARG A 139 16.22 0.12 -18.49
CA ARG A 139 17.06 1.27 -18.88
C ARG A 139 16.71 1.84 -20.25
N ALA A 140 16.18 1.01 -21.16
CA ALA A 140 15.71 1.44 -22.47
C ALA A 140 14.36 2.17 -22.44
N TRP A 141 13.64 2.16 -21.31
CA TRP A 141 12.40 2.91 -21.16
C TRP A 141 12.68 4.41 -21.06
N SER A 142 11.98 5.21 -21.87
CA SER A 142 12.19 6.66 -21.95
C SER A 142 12.00 7.40 -20.62
N HIS A 143 11.23 6.84 -19.70
CA HIS A 143 10.99 7.42 -18.37
C HIS A 143 11.85 6.78 -17.27
N PHE A 144 12.92 6.03 -17.60
CA PHE A 144 13.76 5.34 -16.62
C PHE A 144 14.19 6.24 -15.45
N THR A 145 14.71 7.44 -15.72
CA THR A 145 15.16 8.37 -14.68
C THR A 145 14.01 8.81 -13.76
N ALA A 146 12.84 9.11 -14.33
CA ALA A 146 11.65 9.48 -13.56
C ALA A 146 11.12 8.29 -12.74
N GLY A 147 11.12 7.09 -13.33
CA GLY A 147 10.75 5.85 -12.66
C GLY A 147 11.68 5.51 -11.50
N ARG A 148 13.00 5.72 -11.66
CA ARG A 148 13.97 5.53 -10.58
C ARG A 148 13.73 6.49 -9.42
N ALA A 149 13.55 7.78 -9.70
CA ALA A 149 13.25 8.77 -8.67
C ALA A 149 11.95 8.45 -7.91
N ALA A 150 10.87 8.14 -8.64
CA ALA A 150 9.58 7.78 -8.03
C ALA A 150 9.67 6.47 -7.23
N TYR A 151 10.46 5.49 -7.70
CA TYR A 151 10.71 4.24 -7.00
C TYR A 151 11.44 4.48 -5.67
N ASP A 152 12.50 5.29 -5.69
CA ASP A 152 13.29 5.59 -4.49
C ASP A 152 12.43 6.35 -3.45
N GLU A 153 11.64 7.34 -3.89
CA GLU A 153 10.69 8.08 -3.05
C GLU A 153 9.62 7.15 -2.44
N THR A 154 8.99 6.32 -3.27
CA THR A 154 7.96 5.36 -2.80
C THR A 154 8.57 4.37 -1.82
N THR A 155 9.78 3.89 -2.09
CA THR A 155 10.48 2.96 -1.20
C THR A 155 10.77 3.58 0.15
N ALA A 156 11.24 4.83 0.19
CA ALA A 156 11.48 5.55 1.43
C ALA A 156 10.19 5.71 2.24
N ALA A 157 9.12 6.21 1.60
CA ALA A 157 7.84 6.46 2.26
C ALA A 157 7.18 5.16 2.78
N VAL A 158 7.20 4.09 1.98
CA VAL A 158 6.65 2.78 2.40
C VAL A 158 7.46 2.17 3.54
N ARG A 159 8.80 2.31 3.54
CA ARG A 159 9.65 1.84 4.65
C ARG A 159 9.37 2.56 5.95
N GLU A 160 9.06 3.85 5.90
CA GLU A 160 8.65 4.62 7.08
C GLU A 160 7.24 4.23 7.55
N PHE A 161 6.32 3.97 6.62
CA PHE A 161 4.95 3.58 6.92
C PHE A 161 4.83 2.17 7.51
N GLN A 162 5.61 1.20 7.02
CA GLN A 162 5.50 -0.22 7.40
C GLN A 162 5.56 -0.49 8.92
N PRO A 163 6.50 0.07 9.70
CA PRO A 163 6.55 -0.12 11.15
C PRO A 163 5.31 0.41 11.87
N VAL A 164 4.79 1.57 11.44
CA VAL A 164 3.60 2.19 12.03
C VAL A 164 2.37 1.34 11.74
N LEU A 165 2.27 0.83 10.51
CA LEU A 165 1.21 -0.08 10.10
C LEU A 165 1.26 -1.40 10.88
N ALA A 166 2.44 -2.00 11.05
CA ALA A 166 2.62 -3.23 11.82
C ALA A 166 2.17 -3.04 13.28
N GLN A 167 2.59 -1.95 13.92
CA GLN A 167 2.18 -1.60 15.28
C GLN A 167 0.65 -1.44 15.40
N PHE A 168 0.02 -0.79 14.42
CA PHE A 168 -1.43 -0.62 14.40
C PHE A 168 -2.18 -1.95 14.27
N CYS A 169 -1.66 -2.87 13.47
CA CYS A 169 -2.19 -4.23 13.33
C CYS A 169 -1.96 -5.12 14.57
N GLY A 170 -1.26 -4.63 15.60
CA GLY A 170 -0.90 -5.44 16.77
C GLY A 170 0.25 -6.42 16.51
N VAL A 171 0.95 -6.28 15.39
CA VAL A 171 2.17 -7.02 15.09
C VAL A 171 3.33 -6.22 15.66
N SER A 172 3.91 -6.69 16.76
CA SER A 172 5.19 -6.13 17.21
C SER A 172 6.19 -6.28 16.07
N ALA A 173 6.71 -5.16 15.56
CA ALA A 173 7.87 -5.18 14.68
C ALA A 173 8.97 -5.93 15.45
N GLY A 174 9.28 -7.16 15.01
CA GLY A 174 10.31 -7.96 15.66
C GLY A 174 11.59 -7.15 15.66
N THR A 175 12.00 -6.65 16.81
CA THR A 175 13.22 -5.86 16.98
C THR A 175 14.38 -6.73 16.51
N PRO A 176 15.08 -6.40 15.41
CA PRO A 176 16.28 -7.11 15.05
C PRO A 176 17.39 -6.60 15.97
N GLY A 177 17.62 -7.31 17.07
CA GLY A 177 18.77 -7.09 17.94
C GLY A 177 18.43 -6.79 19.39
N GLY A 178 18.42 -7.84 20.20
CA GLY A 178 18.54 -7.77 21.65
C GLY A 178 18.67 -9.17 22.23
N PRO A 179 19.84 -9.59 22.77
CA PRO A 179 19.99 -10.89 23.40
C PRO A 179 19.27 -10.87 24.76
N GLY A 180 17.95 -11.04 24.72
CA GLY A 180 17.09 -11.11 25.89
C GLY A 180 16.70 -12.55 26.19
N ARG A 181 17.51 -13.19 27.02
CA ARG A 181 17.24 -14.44 27.77
C ARG A 181 15.77 -14.89 27.77
N SER A 182 15.48 -15.98 27.07
CA SER A 182 14.43 -16.91 27.46
C SER A 182 15.05 -18.28 27.62
N GLY A 183 15.27 -18.65 28.88
CA GLY A 183 15.71 -19.98 29.26
C GLY A 183 14.62 -20.99 28.94
N LEU A 184 14.74 -21.67 27.80
CA LEU A 184 14.13 -22.98 27.63
C LEU A 184 15.00 -23.99 28.37
N ARG A 185 14.57 -24.40 29.57
CA ARG A 185 15.03 -25.67 30.16
C ARG A 185 14.48 -26.80 29.30
N VAL A 186 15.30 -27.33 28.41
CA VAL A 186 15.08 -28.65 27.82
C VAL A 186 15.38 -29.66 28.92
N VAL A 187 14.33 -30.20 29.55
CA VAL A 187 14.43 -31.37 30.43
C VAL A 187 14.47 -32.59 29.52
N SER A 188 15.67 -33.04 29.17
CA SER A 188 15.90 -34.33 28.54
C SER A 188 15.64 -35.44 29.56
N ARG A 189 14.47 -36.10 29.46
CA ARG A 189 14.29 -37.45 30.00
C ARG A 189 14.78 -38.45 28.96
N ILE A 190 16.00 -38.93 29.13
CA ILE A 190 16.44 -40.19 28.53
C ILE A 190 15.75 -41.30 29.32
N ARG A 191 14.94 -42.11 28.64
CA ARG A 191 14.41 -43.37 29.16
C ARG A 191 15.20 -44.48 28.47
N GLU A 192 16.00 -45.20 29.24
CA GLU A 192 16.56 -46.50 28.87
C GLU A 192 15.45 -47.56 28.84
N ALA A 193 15.54 -48.48 27.87
CA ALA A 193 15.00 -49.84 27.78
C ALA A 193 14.82 -50.19 26.29
N SER A 194 15.35 -51.26 25.70
CA SER A 194 16.11 -52.43 26.16
C SER A 194 16.90 -52.98 24.96
#